data_AF-A0A419V7I9-F1
#
_entry.id   AF-A0A419V7I9-F1
#
_cell.length_a   1.000
_cell.length_b   1.000
_cell.length_c   1.000
_cell.angle_alpha   90.00
_cell.angle_beta   90.00
_cell.angle_gamma   90.00
#
_symmetry.space_group_name_H-M   'P 1'
#
loop_
_entity.id
_entity.type
_entity.pdbx_description
1 polymer ?
#
loop_
_entity_poly.entity_id
_entity_poly.type
_entity_poly.pdbx_seq_one_letter_code
_entity_poly.pdbx_strand_id
1 'polypeptide(L)' 'MKYIVDHTKKNVHRTAFAKDECGFRETPMDEREGTYDESYLKNLEKQGYVKCEHCFKPSFQYLNSVLLGKLFKK' A
#
# COMPACT_ATOMS: atom_id res chain seq x y z
N MET A 1 1.35 -0.94 -13.71
CA MET A 1 1.93 -0.38 -12.46
C MET A 1 1.70 -1.34 -11.29
N LYS A 2 2.61 -1.37 -10.31
CA LYS A 2 2.44 -2.11 -9.04
C LYS A 2 1.90 -1.21 -7.93
N TYR A 3 2.21 0.08 -8.03
CA TYR A 3 1.80 1.11 -7.10
C TYR A 3 1.16 2.29 -7.83
N ILE A 4 0.26 2.98 -7.14
CA ILE A 4 -0.30 4.26 -7.56
C ILE A 4 0.08 5.26 -6.47
N VAL A 5 0.71 6.36 -6.86
CA VAL A 5 1.03 7.50 -6.00
C VAL A 5 -0.03 8.56 -6.23
N ASP A 6 -0.70 8.97 -5.17
CA ASP A 6 -1.62 10.09 -5.14
C ASP A 6 -0.85 11.31 -4.62
N HIS A 7 -0.54 12.26 -5.50
CA HIS A 7 0.23 13.45 -5.14
C HIS A 7 -0.59 14.49 -4.36
N THR A 8 -1.92 14.51 -4.54
CA THR A 8 -2.82 15.40 -3.81
C THR A 8 -2.90 15.04 -2.34
N LYS A 9 -3.08 13.76 -2.02
CA LYS A 9 -3.19 13.25 -0.64
C LYS A 9 -1.85 12.76 -0.08
N LYS A 10 -0.78 12.77 -0.89
CA LYS A 10 0.54 12.18 -0.58
C LYS A 10 0.46 10.73 -0.10
N ASN A 11 -0.36 9.94 -0.78
CA ASN A 11 -0.61 8.55 -0.42
C ASN A 11 -0.02 7.59 -1.47
N VAL A 12 0.50 6.46 -1.00
CA VAL A 12 0.93 5.35 -1.84
C VAL A 12 -0.07 4.20 -1.71
N HIS A 13 -0.58 3.73 -2.84
CA HIS A 13 -1.53 2.64 -2.97
C HIS A 13 -0.86 1.42 -3.62
N ARG A 14 -1.22 0.21 -3.18
CA ARG A 14 -0.89 -1.03 -3.91
C ARG A 14 -1.99 -1.30 -4.91
N THR A 15 -1.67 -1.34 -6.20
CA THR A 15 -2.68 -1.46 -7.27
C THR A 15 -3.55 -2.72 -7.10
N ALA A 16 -2.98 -3.83 -6.60
CA ALA A 16 -3.71 -5.07 -6.34
C ALA A 16 -4.77 -4.97 -5.22
N PHE A 17 -4.67 -3.97 -4.33
CA PHE A 17 -5.57 -3.77 -3.18
C PHE A 17 -6.32 -2.45 -3.23
N ALA A 18 -6.03 -1.60 -4.22
CA ALA A 18 -6.65 -0.29 -4.36
C ALA A 18 -8.14 -0.44 -4.72
N LYS A 19 -9.01 0.03 -3.84
CA LYS A 19 -10.47 -0.03 -3.94
C LYS A 19 -11.08 1.34 -3.66
N ASP A 20 -12.40 1.45 -3.79
CA ASP A 20 -13.13 2.70 -3.55
C ASP A 20 -12.89 3.29 -2.16
N GLU A 21 -12.74 2.45 -1.13
CA GLU A 21 -12.43 2.86 0.25
C GLU A 21 -11.10 3.64 0.39
N CYS A 22 -10.20 3.55 -0.59
CA CYS A 22 -8.95 4.31 -0.59
C CYS A 22 -9.17 5.80 -0.94
N GLY A 23 -10.30 6.16 -1.56
CA GLY A 23 -10.63 7.53 -1.96
C GLY A 23 -9.74 8.14 -3.05
N PHE A 24 -8.81 7.38 -3.63
CA PHE A 24 -7.90 7.89 -4.67
C PHE A 24 -8.59 8.14 -6.01
N ARG A 25 -9.80 7.59 -6.22
CA ARG A 25 -10.62 7.83 -7.42
C ARG A 25 -11.13 9.27 -7.54
N GLU A 26 -11.12 10.03 -6.45
CA GLU A 26 -11.49 11.45 -6.41
C GLU A 26 -10.35 12.37 -6.84
N THR A 27 -9.11 11.91 -6.71
CA THR A 27 -7.90 12.66 -7.08
C THR A 27 -7.83 12.80 -8.60
N PRO A 28 -7.56 13.97 -9.20
CA PRO A 28 -7.41 14.11 -10.65
C PRO A 28 -6.42 13.10 -11.26
N MET A 29 -6.62 12.68 -12.51
CA MET A 29 -5.80 11.60 -13.12
C MET A 29 -4.35 12.02 -13.35
N ASP A 30 -4.12 13.30 -13.62
CA ASP A 30 -2.84 13.99 -13.74
C ASP A 30 -2.09 14.10 -12.40
N GLU A 31 -2.81 14.04 -11.29
CA GLU A 31 -2.25 14.01 -9.92
C GLU A 31 -1.99 12.58 -9.42
N ARG A 32 -2.09 11.58 -10.31
CA ARG A 32 -1.80 10.17 -10.01
C ARG A 32 -0.64 9.66 -10.85
N GLU A 33 0.34 9.06 -10.18
CA GLU A 33 1.48 8.44 -10.85
C GLU A 33 1.49 6.92 -10.65
N GLY A 34 1.53 6.17 -11.74
CA GLY A 34 1.70 4.72 -11.70
C GLY A 34 3.18 4.34 -11.74
N THR A 35 3.66 3.56 -10.76
CA THR A 35 5.07 3.15 -10.71
C THR A 35 5.26 1.67 -10.35
N TYR A 36 6.45 1.15 -10.66
CA TYR A 36 6.96 -0.16 -10.21
C TYR A 36 8.21 -0.03 -9.34
N ASP A 37 8.79 1.17 -9.24
CA ASP A 37 10.08 1.40 -8.59
C ASP A 37 9.93 1.55 -7.07
N GLU A 38 10.40 0.56 -6.31
CA GLU A 38 10.37 0.58 -4.85
C GLU A 38 11.39 1.55 -4.23
N SER A 39 12.49 1.85 -4.92
CA SER A 39 13.47 2.84 -4.47
C SER A 39 12.87 4.25 -4.54
N TYR A 40 12.12 4.53 -5.59
CA TYR A 40 11.34 5.77 -5.70
C TYR A 40 10.35 5.91 -4.54
N LEU A 41 9.61 4.85 -4.20
CA LEU A 41 8.68 4.88 -3.06
C LEU A 41 9.39 5.18 -1.73
N LYS A 42 10.57 4.62 -1.49
CA LYS A 42 11.38 4.94 -0.30
C LYS A 42 11.77 6.42 -0.24
N ASN A 43 12.00 7.05 -1.39
CA ASN A 43 12.28 8.48 -1.45
C ASN A 43 11.02 9.32 -1.22
N LEU A 44 9.85 8.86 -1.66
CA LEU A 44 8.57 9.50 -1.36
C LEU A 44 8.22 9.41 0.14
N GLU A 45 8.50 8.28 0.79
CA GLU A 45 8.33 8.13 2.24
C GLU A 45 9.16 9.17 3.01
N LYS A 46 10.41 9.41 2.60
CA LYS A 46 11.26 10.48 3.15
C LYS A 46 10.71 11.89 2.90
N GLN A 47 9.91 12.07 1.87
CA GLN A 47 9.23 13.32 1.52
C GLN A 47 7.85 13.47 2.20
N GLY A 48 7.50 12.56 3.11
CA GLY A 48 6.27 12.60 3.90
C GLY A 48 5.08 11.94 3.23
N TYR A 49 5.28 11.15 2.18
CA TYR A 49 4.21 10.31 1.64
C TYR A 49 3.95 9.13 2.57
N VAL A 50 2.68 8.76 2.72
CA VAL A 50 2.28 7.66 3.60
C VAL A 50 1.65 6.52 2.82
N LYS A 51 1.71 5.31 3.39
CA LYS A 51 1.08 4.13 2.80
C LYS A 51 -0.40 4.14 3.14
N CYS A 52 -1.24 3.96 2.12
CA CYS A 52 -2.68 3.86 2.31
C CYS A 52 -3.03 2.67 3.22
N GLU A 53 -3.72 2.92 4.32
CA GLU A 53 -4.07 1.90 5.31
C GLU A 53 -4.90 0.77 4.71
N HIS A 54 -5.81 1.05 3.78
CA HIS A 54 -6.63 0.03 3.11
C HIS A 54 -5.79 -0.87 2.18
N CYS A 55 -4.80 -0.28 1.49
CA CYS A 55 -3.90 -1.03 0.60
C CYS A 55 -2.82 -1.82 1.35
N PHE A 56 -2.48 -1.39 2.56
CA PHE A 56 -1.39 -1.93 3.37
C PHE A 56 -1.85 -2.65 4.64
N LYS A 57 -3.16 -2.75 4.88
CA LYS A 57 -3.76 -3.54 5.95
C LYS A 57 -3.21 -4.96 5.92
N PRO A 58 -2.62 -5.47 7.01
CA PRO A 58 -2.27 -6.87 7.11
C PRO A 58 -3.57 -7.69 7.07
N SER A 59 -3.69 -8.60 6.12
CA SER A 59 -4.82 -9.54 6.13
C SER A 59 -4.61 -10.49 7.32
N PHE A 60 -5.64 -10.64 8.15
CA PHE A 60 -5.65 -11.54 9.32
C PHE A 60 -5.30 -13.00 8.97
N GLN A 61 -5.38 -13.38 7.68
CA GLN A 61 -5.02 -14.71 7.20
C GLN A 61 -3.55 -15.08 7.43
N TYR A 62 -2.65 -14.09 7.59
CA TYR A 62 -1.21 -14.32 7.89
C TYR A 62 -0.87 -14.43 9.38
N LEU A 63 -1.74 -13.97 10.30
CA LEU A 63 -1.47 -14.11 11.73
C LEU A 63 -1.64 -15.56 12.21
N ASN A 64 -2.57 -16.30 11.60
CA ASN A 64 -2.81 -17.69 11.96
C ASN A 64 -1.67 -18.62 11.53
N SER A 65 -1.00 -18.39 10.40
CA SER A 65 0.12 -19.24 9.95
C SER A 65 1.39 -19.08 10.80
N VAL A 66 1.65 -17.87 11.32
CA VAL A 66 2.81 -17.61 12.20
C VAL A 66 2.57 -18.14 13.62
N LEU A 67 1.34 -18.04 14.15
CA LEU A 67 0.99 -18.57 15.47
C LEU A 67 0.90 -20.10 15.48
N LEU A 68 0.36 -20.72 14.43
CA LEU A 68 0.34 -22.19 14.30
C LEU A 68 1.75 -22.78 14.09
N GLY A 69 2.65 -22.07 13.40
CA GLY A 69 4.05 -22.52 13.21
C GLY A 69 4.87 -22.62 14.50
N LYS A 70 4.44 -21.98 15.60
CA LYS A 70 5.09 -22.07 16.92
C LYS A 70 4.52 -23.19 17.80
N LEU A 71 3.35 -23.74 17.48
CA LEU A 71 2.73 -24.82 18.27
C LEU A 71 3.19 -26.24 17.85
N PHE A 72 3.75 -26.40 16.65
CA PHE A 72 4.14 -27.72 16.10
C PHE A 72 5.65 -28.00 16.06
N LYS A 73 6.49 -27.12 16.63
CA LYS A 73 7.88 -27.49 16.96
C LYS A 73 7.91 -28.09 18.36
N LYS A 74 7.53 -29.36 18.46
CA LYS A 74 7.80 -30.22 19.60
C LYS A 74 8.97 -31.13 19.26
#